data_AF-A0A427GUE6-F1
#
_entry.id   AF-A0A427GUE6-F1
#
_cell.length_a   1.000
_cell.length_b   1.000
_cell.length_c   1.000
_cell.angle_alpha   90.00
_cell.angle_beta   90.00
_cell.angle_gamma   90.00
#
_symmetry.space_group_name_H-M   'P 1'
#
loop_
_entity.id
_entity.type
_entity.pdbx_description
1 polymer ?
#
loop_
_entity_poly.entity_id
_entity_poly.type
_entity_poly.pdbx_seq_one_letter_code
_entity_poly.pdbx_strand_id
1 'polypeptide(L)'
;MNVETLLSEQIKGLKASIDLITDDAAMKDLCASFLADSLTALSAVRVAHPQAIEQINVVALSFANLATCLNAHNVYQIRALKKEKSDRTLLPNAMKEAARGAAQSCANSLWKADEARTIRIGQMAEMVWVKLIDMGYQSALPDKAESIVPWIRPIAEKEYKYAMKGGRPRKTP
;
A
#
# COMPACT_ATOMS: atom_id res chain seq x y z
N MET A 1 -6.49 -23.66 -36.42
CA MET A 1 -7.48 -22.80 -35.74
C MET A 1 -7.75 -21.61 -36.67
N ASN A 2 -9.01 -21.37 -37.06
CA ASN A 2 -9.34 -20.30 -38.01
C ASN A 2 -9.54 -18.94 -37.29
N VAL A 3 -9.47 -17.84 -38.03
CA VAL A 3 -9.54 -16.47 -37.49
C VAL A 3 -10.86 -16.21 -36.76
N GLU A 4 -11.97 -16.80 -37.26
CA GLU A 4 -13.28 -16.69 -36.62
C GLU A 4 -13.33 -17.34 -35.23
N THR A 5 -12.72 -18.51 -35.06
CA THR A 5 -12.61 -19.16 -33.73
C THR A 5 -11.77 -18.29 -32.78
N LEU A 6 -10.66 -17.75 -33.26
CA LEU A 6 -9.79 -16.86 -32.45
C LEU A 6 -10.52 -15.59 -32.02
N LEU A 7 -11.25 -14.95 -32.93
CA LEU A 7 -12.02 -13.76 -32.64
C LEU A 7 -13.14 -14.05 -31.61
N SER A 8 -13.82 -15.18 -31.76
CA SER A 8 -14.84 -15.62 -30.79
C SER A 8 -14.26 -15.78 -29.38
N GLU A 9 -13.10 -16.43 -29.24
CA GLU A 9 -12.42 -16.58 -27.95
C GLU A 9 -11.99 -15.23 -27.36
N GLN A 10 -11.50 -14.30 -28.18
CA GLN A 10 -11.17 -12.95 -27.70
C GLN A 10 -12.40 -12.19 -27.22
N ILE A 11 -13.53 -12.28 -27.93
CA ILE A 11 -14.80 -11.67 -27.51
C ILE A 11 -15.27 -12.24 -26.16
N LYS A 12 -15.15 -13.55 -25.95
CA LYS A 12 -15.45 -14.17 -24.65
C LYS A 12 -14.53 -13.63 -23.54
N GLY A 13 -13.24 -13.48 -23.83
CA GLY A 13 -12.27 -12.91 -22.88
C GLY A 13 -12.59 -11.47 -22.50
N LEU A 14 -12.99 -10.64 -23.47
CA LEU A 14 -13.45 -9.27 -23.22
C LEU A 14 -14.72 -9.25 -22.36
N LYS A 15 -15.70 -10.10 -22.66
CA LYS A 15 -16.93 -10.23 -21.85
C LYS A 15 -16.62 -10.62 -20.40
N ALA A 16 -15.76 -11.63 -20.20
CA ALA A 16 -15.33 -12.03 -18.87
C ALA A 16 -14.61 -10.88 -18.13
N SER A 17 -13.82 -10.07 -18.83
CA SER A 17 -13.16 -8.90 -18.26
C SER A 17 -14.15 -7.83 -17.81
N ILE A 18 -15.23 -7.61 -18.57
CA ILE A 18 -16.32 -6.71 -18.19
C ILE A 18 -17.07 -7.26 -16.97
N ASP A 19 -17.32 -8.57 -16.91
CA ASP A 19 -18.03 -9.19 -15.80
C ASP A 19 -17.28 -9.08 -14.47
N LEU A 20 -15.94 -9.01 -14.52
CA LEU A 20 -15.06 -8.80 -13.36
C LEU A 20 -15.09 -7.35 -12.81
N ILE A 21 -15.70 -6.40 -13.52
CA ILE A 21 -15.96 -5.07 -12.97
C ILE A 21 -17.10 -5.22 -11.94
N THR A 22 -16.76 -5.14 -10.66
CA THR A 22 -17.71 -5.33 -9.54
C THR A 22 -17.93 -4.06 -8.72
N ASP A 23 -17.03 -3.09 -8.84
CA ASP A 23 -16.95 -1.89 -8.02
C ASP A 23 -17.47 -0.63 -8.71
N ASP A 24 -17.71 -0.67 -10.03
CA ASP A 24 -18.23 0.44 -10.82
C ASP A 24 -19.29 -0.05 -11.81
N ALA A 25 -20.56 0.00 -11.39
CA ALA A 25 -21.69 -0.45 -12.20
C ALA A 25 -21.87 0.39 -13.48
N ALA A 26 -21.63 1.70 -13.42
CA ALA A 26 -21.78 2.58 -14.57
C ALA A 26 -20.71 2.28 -15.63
N MET A 27 -19.46 2.04 -15.22
CA MET A 27 -18.39 1.59 -16.12
C MET A 27 -18.70 0.22 -16.72
N LYS A 28 -19.19 -0.72 -15.90
CA LYS A 28 -19.57 -2.06 -16.37
C LYS A 28 -20.64 -1.98 -17.48
N ASP A 29 -21.70 -1.22 -17.24
CA ASP A 29 -22.80 -1.04 -18.19
C ASP A 29 -22.31 -0.35 -19.48
N LEU A 30 -21.43 0.64 -19.36
CA LEU A 30 -20.82 1.32 -20.50
C LEU A 30 -19.93 0.39 -21.34
N CYS A 31 -19.09 -0.43 -20.71
CA CYS A 31 -18.28 -1.40 -21.44
C CYS A 31 -19.15 -2.47 -22.11
N ALA A 32 -20.22 -2.93 -21.44
CA ALA A 32 -21.16 -3.88 -22.00
C ALA A 32 -21.89 -3.33 -23.23
N SER A 33 -22.33 -2.06 -23.20
CA SER A 33 -22.98 -1.41 -24.34
C SER A 33 -22.04 -1.26 -25.53
N PHE A 34 -20.80 -0.80 -25.31
CA PHE A 34 -19.80 -0.71 -26.39
C PHE A 34 -19.48 -2.06 -27.04
N LEU A 35 -19.42 -3.14 -26.26
CA LEU A 35 -19.22 -4.48 -26.81
C LEU A 35 -20.44 -4.90 -27.65
N ALA A 36 -21.67 -4.68 -27.16
CA ALA A 36 -22.89 -5.00 -27.88
C ALA A 36 -23.01 -4.22 -29.21
N ASP A 37 -22.71 -2.93 -29.18
CA ASP A 37 -22.71 -2.06 -30.37
C ASP A 37 -21.66 -2.53 -31.39
N SER A 38 -20.47 -2.88 -30.93
CA SER A 38 -19.38 -3.37 -31.78
C SER A 38 -19.74 -4.70 -32.46
N LEU A 39 -20.37 -5.63 -31.73
CA LEU A 39 -20.82 -6.91 -32.29
C LEU A 39 -21.95 -6.72 -33.31
N THR A 40 -22.86 -5.79 -33.03
CA THR A 40 -23.96 -5.43 -33.94
C THR A 40 -23.41 -4.84 -35.23
N ALA A 41 -22.48 -3.89 -35.13
CA ALA A 41 -21.82 -3.27 -36.29
C ALA A 41 -21.03 -4.31 -37.10
N LEU A 42 -20.26 -5.17 -36.43
CA LEU A 42 -19.50 -6.23 -37.10
C LEU A 42 -20.42 -7.19 -37.87
N SER A 43 -21.55 -7.59 -37.27
CA SER A 43 -22.55 -8.43 -37.92
C SER A 43 -23.15 -7.75 -39.16
N ALA A 44 -23.53 -6.48 -39.04
CA ALA A 44 -24.09 -5.72 -40.16
C ALA A 44 -23.11 -5.62 -41.34
N VAL A 45 -21.84 -5.34 -41.08
CA VAL A 45 -20.80 -5.28 -42.12
C VAL A 45 -20.56 -6.65 -42.75
N ARG A 46 -20.55 -7.74 -41.96
CA ARG A 46 -20.41 -9.12 -42.49
C ARG A 46 -21.55 -9.48 -43.45
N VAL A 47 -22.78 -9.08 -43.15
CA VAL A 47 -23.95 -9.33 -44.02
C VAL A 47 -23.89 -8.48 -45.28
N ALA A 48 -23.52 -7.20 -45.17
CA ALA A 48 -23.45 -6.29 -46.31
C ALA A 48 -22.27 -6.59 -47.26
N HIS A 49 -21.16 -7.14 -46.72
CA HIS A 49 -19.91 -7.34 -47.45
C HIS A 49 -19.34 -8.76 -47.24
N PRO A 50 -20.03 -9.82 -47.70
CA PRO A 50 -19.60 -11.19 -47.48
C PRO A 50 -18.22 -11.52 -48.06
N GLN A 51 -17.81 -10.84 -49.14
CA GLN A 51 -16.50 -10.98 -49.76
C GLN A 51 -15.34 -10.45 -48.90
N ALA A 52 -15.64 -9.62 -47.90
CA ALA A 52 -14.64 -8.98 -47.04
C ALA A 52 -14.54 -9.60 -45.64
N ILE A 53 -15.31 -10.68 -45.36
CA ILE A 53 -15.43 -11.28 -44.02
C ILE A 53 -14.06 -11.63 -43.42
N GLU A 54 -13.15 -12.18 -44.22
CA GLU A 54 -11.84 -12.59 -43.71
C GLU A 54 -11.00 -11.38 -43.29
N GLN A 55 -10.95 -10.32 -44.10
CA GLN A 55 -10.23 -9.10 -43.75
C GLN A 55 -10.86 -8.41 -42.54
N ILE A 56 -12.19 -8.38 -42.45
CA ILE A 56 -12.93 -7.84 -41.32
C ILE A 56 -12.60 -8.60 -40.03
N ASN A 57 -12.56 -9.94 -40.08
CA ASN A 57 -12.21 -10.77 -38.93
C ASN A 57 -10.76 -10.52 -38.47
N VAL A 58 -9.82 -10.37 -39.40
CA VAL A 58 -8.40 -10.06 -39.08
C VAL A 58 -8.27 -8.71 -38.39
N VAL A 59 -8.97 -7.69 -38.88
CA VAL A 59 -8.95 -6.34 -38.26
C VAL A 59 -9.58 -6.38 -36.87
N ALA A 60 -10.75 -7.01 -36.72
CA ALA A 60 -11.42 -7.17 -35.43
C ALA A 60 -10.54 -7.91 -34.42
N LEU A 61 -9.88 -8.99 -34.85
CA LEU A 61 -8.96 -9.76 -34.01
C LEU A 61 -7.75 -8.91 -33.59
N SER A 62 -7.20 -8.11 -34.50
CA SER A 62 -6.03 -7.25 -34.21
C SER A 62 -6.36 -6.21 -33.14
N PHE A 63 -7.53 -5.55 -33.24
CA PHE A 63 -7.98 -4.61 -32.21
C PHE A 63 -8.27 -5.30 -30.87
N ALA A 64 -8.90 -6.47 -30.89
CA ALA A 64 -9.16 -7.23 -29.67
C ALA A 64 -7.86 -7.64 -28.96
N ASN A 65 -6.86 -8.11 -29.71
CA ASN A 65 -5.55 -8.44 -29.17
C ASN A 65 -4.85 -7.21 -28.57
N LEU A 66 -4.90 -6.07 -29.26
CA LEU A 66 -4.34 -4.82 -28.75
C LEU A 66 -4.98 -4.41 -27.42
N ALA A 67 -6.31 -4.45 -27.33
CA ALA A 67 -7.05 -4.12 -26.10
C ALA A 67 -6.64 -5.05 -24.94
N THR A 68 -6.53 -6.36 -25.20
CA THR A 68 -6.07 -7.34 -24.20
C THR A 68 -4.64 -7.05 -23.74
N CYS A 69 -3.71 -6.75 -24.64
CA CYS A 69 -2.33 -6.41 -24.30
C CYS A 69 -2.23 -5.14 -23.44
N LEU A 70 -2.98 -4.08 -23.81
CA LEU A 70 -3.03 -2.84 -23.04
C LEU A 70 -3.61 -3.07 -21.64
N ASN A 71 -4.68 -3.86 -21.53
CA ASN A 71 -5.27 -4.20 -20.24
C ASN A 71 -4.28 -4.97 -19.34
N ALA A 72 -3.59 -5.98 -19.88
CA ALA A 72 -2.57 -6.73 -19.15
C ALA A 72 -1.44 -5.82 -18.64
N HIS A 73 -0.98 -4.87 -19.45
CA HIS A 73 0.00 -3.88 -19.05
C HIS A 73 -0.51 -2.97 -17.92
N ASN A 74 -1.74 -2.45 -18.04
CA ASN A 74 -2.34 -1.60 -17.01
C ASN A 74 -2.51 -2.33 -15.68
N VAL A 75 -2.96 -3.59 -15.69
CA VAL A 75 -3.05 -4.43 -14.49
C VAL A 75 -1.69 -4.61 -13.83
N TYR A 76 -0.64 -4.85 -14.62
CA TYR A 76 0.74 -4.93 -14.11
C TYR A 76 1.17 -3.62 -13.44
N GLN A 77 0.95 -2.48 -14.08
CA GLN A 77 1.31 -1.16 -13.54
C GLN A 77 0.56 -0.85 -12.24
N ILE A 78 -0.74 -1.14 -12.17
CA ILE A 78 -1.54 -0.98 -10.95
C ILE A 78 -0.98 -1.85 -9.81
N ARG A 79 -0.60 -3.09 -10.09
CA ARG A 79 0.01 -3.99 -9.08
C ARG A 79 1.37 -3.47 -8.61
N ALA A 80 2.20 -2.99 -9.52
CA ALA A 80 3.49 -2.40 -9.19
C ALA A 80 3.34 -1.18 -8.27
N LEU A 81 2.41 -0.27 -8.60
CA LEU A 81 2.10 0.91 -7.77
C LEU A 81 1.55 0.53 -6.39
N LYS A 82 0.65 -0.46 -6.32
CA LYS A 82 0.14 -0.99 -5.04
C LYS A 82 1.26 -1.56 -4.18
N LYS A 83 2.17 -2.34 -4.79
CA LYS A 83 3.34 -2.91 -4.10
C LYS A 83 4.27 -1.80 -3.60
N GLU A 84 4.63 -0.84 -4.45
CA GLU A 84 5.48 0.28 -4.06
C GLU A 84 4.88 1.09 -2.91
N LYS A 85 3.58 1.40 -2.96
CA LYS A 85 2.88 2.10 -1.87
C LYS A 85 2.85 1.27 -0.58
N SER A 86 2.65 -0.04 -0.70
CA SER A 86 2.73 -0.96 0.43
C SER A 86 4.13 -0.94 1.03
N ASP A 87 5.18 -1.09 0.23
CA ASP A 87 6.57 -1.08 0.70
C ASP A 87 6.95 0.26 1.34
N ARG A 88 6.50 1.40 0.75
CA ARG A 88 6.64 2.76 1.30
C ARG A 88 6.01 2.95 2.67
N THR A 89 5.03 2.11 3.06
CA THR A 89 4.35 2.21 4.36
C THR A 89 4.80 1.12 5.33
N LEU A 90 5.01 -0.11 4.86
CA LEU A 90 5.46 -1.25 5.67
C LEU A 90 6.87 -1.04 6.22
N LEU A 91 7.81 -0.58 5.39
CA LEU A 91 9.20 -0.41 5.84
C LEU A 91 9.33 0.65 6.95
N PRO A 92 8.79 1.89 6.81
CA PRO A 92 8.83 2.86 7.90
C PRO A 92 8.08 2.38 9.15
N ASN A 93 6.95 1.69 9.01
CA ASN A 93 6.21 1.16 10.15
C ASN A 93 7.01 0.08 10.89
N ALA A 94 7.65 -0.85 10.18
CA ALA A 94 8.49 -1.88 10.77
C ALA A 94 9.70 -1.27 11.49
N MET A 95 10.36 -0.28 10.89
CA MET A 95 11.47 0.45 11.52
C MET A 95 11.01 1.19 12.79
N LYS A 96 9.81 1.79 12.77
CA LYS A 96 9.23 2.47 13.93
C LYS A 96 8.90 1.51 15.06
N GLU A 97 8.37 0.33 14.77
CA GLU A 97 8.13 -0.71 15.79
C GLU A 97 9.43 -1.28 16.35
N ALA A 98 10.45 -1.48 15.51
CA ALA A 98 11.78 -1.86 15.98
C ALA A 98 12.39 -0.80 16.91
N ALA A 99 12.29 0.48 16.53
CA ALA A 99 12.73 1.60 17.36
C ALA A 99 11.96 1.68 18.69
N ARG A 100 10.64 1.40 18.69
CA ARG A 100 9.82 1.30 19.91
C ARG A 100 10.30 0.19 20.84
N GLY A 101 10.55 -1.01 20.30
CA GLY A 101 11.09 -2.13 21.08
C GLY A 101 12.47 -1.83 21.66
N ALA A 102 13.35 -1.22 20.86
CA ALA A 102 14.66 -0.77 21.32
C ALA A 102 14.56 0.32 22.39
N ALA A 103 13.61 1.26 22.25
CA ALA A 103 13.37 2.33 23.23
C ALA A 103 12.98 1.75 24.59
N GLN A 104 12.06 0.80 24.57
CA GLN A 104 11.58 0.08 25.74
C GLN A 104 12.70 -0.70 26.45
N SER A 105 13.51 -1.43 25.67
CA SER A 105 14.68 -2.16 26.19
C SER A 105 15.71 -1.20 26.82
N CYS A 106 16.05 -0.10 26.14
CA CYS A 106 16.98 0.90 26.63
C CYS A 106 16.48 1.57 27.91
N ALA A 107 15.21 1.97 27.95
CA ALA A 107 14.60 2.59 29.12
C ALA A 107 14.64 1.65 30.33
N ASN A 108 14.33 0.37 30.12
CA ASN A 108 14.39 -0.63 31.17
C ASN A 108 15.81 -0.77 31.74
N SER A 109 16.82 -0.91 30.89
CA SER A 109 18.21 -1.04 31.33
C SER A 109 18.71 0.21 32.06
N LEU A 110 18.35 1.41 31.59
CA LEU A 110 18.76 2.66 32.21
C LEU A 110 18.07 2.90 33.57
N TRP A 111 16.78 2.59 33.70
CA TRP A 111 16.09 2.68 34.99
C TRP A 111 16.55 1.62 35.99
N LYS A 112 16.93 0.42 35.53
CA LYS A 112 17.56 -0.59 36.41
C LYS A 112 18.89 -0.11 36.98
N ALA A 113 19.65 0.65 36.19
CA ALA A 113 20.92 1.23 36.62
C ALA A 113 20.75 2.49 37.50
N ASP A 114 19.56 3.11 37.54
CA ASP A 114 19.24 4.26 38.39
C ASP A 114 18.89 3.81 39.82
N GLU A 115 19.91 3.33 40.55
CA GLU A 115 19.76 2.90 41.95
C GLU A 115 19.21 4.01 42.85
N ALA A 116 19.57 5.27 42.55
CA ALA A 116 19.11 6.45 43.27
C ALA A 116 17.64 6.84 42.97
N ARG A 117 17.01 6.22 41.95
CA ARG A 117 15.61 6.43 41.53
C ARG A 117 15.29 7.90 41.24
N THR A 118 16.24 8.57 40.58
CA THR A 118 16.20 10.00 40.28
C THR A 118 15.66 10.32 38.89
N ILE A 119 15.82 9.41 37.94
CA ILE A 119 15.54 9.65 36.52
C ILE A 119 14.03 9.58 36.27
N ARG A 120 13.44 10.74 35.96
CA ARG A 120 12.02 10.86 35.60
C ARG A 120 11.79 10.54 34.13
N ILE A 121 10.54 10.24 33.77
CA ILE A 121 10.19 9.79 32.42
C ILE A 121 10.60 10.74 31.28
N GLY A 122 10.59 12.06 31.52
CA GLY A 122 11.07 13.04 30.55
C GLY A 122 12.58 12.93 30.28
N GLN A 123 13.38 12.86 31.34
CA GLN A 123 14.84 12.68 31.24
C GLN A 123 15.18 11.31 30.63
N MET A 124 14.45 10.26 31.00
CA MET A 124 14.63 8.95 30.40
C MET A 124 14.37 8.99 28.89
N ALA A 125 13.35 9.71 28.44
CA ALA A 125 13.06 9.87 27.02
C ALA A 125 14.21 10.57 26.26
N GLU A 126 14.85 11.59 26.85
CA GLU A 126 16.03 12.22 26.26
C GLU A 126 17.21 11.24 26.14
N MET A 127 17.53 10.52 27.22
CA MET A 127 18.64 9.55 27.22
C MET A 127 18.40 8.41 26.22
N VAL A 128 17.18 7.89 26.17
CA VAL A 128 16.80 6.81 25.25
C VAL A 128 16.81 7.30 23.80
N TRP A 129 16.36 8.52 23.54
CA TRP A 129 16.34 9.08 22.18
C TRP A 129 17.75 9.20 21.61
N VAL A 130 18.73 9.66 22.40
CA VAL A 130 20.15 9.68 22.00
C VAL A 130 20.66 8.26 21.72
N LYS A 131 20.40 7.29 22.61
CA LYS A 131 20.80 5.90 22.39
C LYS A 131 20.20 5.31 21.11
N LEU A 132 18.95 5.63 20.78
CA LEU A 132 18.32 5.15 19.56
C LEU A 132 18.99 5.71 18.29
N ILE A 133 19.48 6.95 18.33
CA ILE A 133 20.29 7.52 17.25
C ILE A 133 21.61 6.76 17.12
N ASP A 134 22.30 6.52 18.24
CA ASP A 134 23.56 5.76 18.25
C ASP A 134 23.38 4.33 17.73
N MET A 135 22.20 3.74 17.95
CA MET A 135 21.80 2.42 17.42
C MET A 135 21.32 2.44 15.95
N GLY A 136 21.32 3.62 15.30
CA GLY A 136 20.97 3.77 13.88
C GLY A 136 19.47 3.94 13.58
N TYR A 137 18.62 4.16 14.59
CA TYR A 137 17.17 4.35 14.40
C TYR A 137 16.77 5.78 14.03
N GLN A 138 17.72 6.69 13.75
CA GLN A 138 17.46 8.11 13.53
C GLN A 138 16.32 8.40 12.53
N SER A 139 16.21 7.64 11.44
CA SER A 139 15.16 7.80 10.42
C SER A 139 13.76 7.36 10.87
N ALA A 140 13.65 6.62 11.96
CA ALA A 140 12.39 6.12 12.53
C ALA A 140 11.95 6.88 13.80
N LEU A 141 12.77 7.82 14.27
CA LEU A 141 12.49 8.62 15.46
C LEU A 141 11.57 9.80 15.13
N PRO A 142 10.72 10.24 16.08
CA PRO A 142 10.05 11.51 15.98
C PRO A 142 11.03 12.67 16.12
N ASP A 143 10.62 13.86 15.67
CA ASP A 143 11.44 15.09 15.67
C ASP A 143 11.95 15.52 17.05
N LYS A 144 11.29 15.09 18.13
CA LYS A 144 11.62 15.47 19.51
C LYS A 144 11.70 14.26 20.43
N ALA A 145 12.67 14.28 21.34
CA ALA A 145 12.82 13.24 22.37
C ALA A 145 11.57 13.08 23.25
N GLU A 146 10.89 14.17 23.59
CA GLU A 146 9.65 14.14 24.38
C GLU A 146 8.55 13.26 23.73
N SER A 147 8.57 13.11 22.41
CA SER A 147 7.59 12.32 21.67
C SER A 147 7.78 10.81 21.80
N ILE A 148 8.90 10.32 22.37
CA ILE A 148 9.07 8.90 22.69
C ILE A 148 8.60 8.53 24.10
N VAL A 149 8.18 9.51 24.92
CA VAL A 149 7.57 9.26 26.24
C VAL A 149 6.43 8.23 26.20
N PRO A 150 5.48 8.29 25.25
CA PRO A 150 4.42 7.28 25.14
C PRO A 150 4.95 5.86 24.87
N TRP A 151 6.14 5.71 24.27
CA TRP A 151 6.71 4.40 23.94
C TRP A 151 7.27 3.70 25.16
N ILE A 152 7.86 4.47 26.09
CA ILE A 152 8.50 3.96 27.32
C ILE A 152 7.57 3.96 28.55
N ARG A 153 6.46 4.72 28.48
CA ARG A 153 5.46 4.82 29.56
C ARG A 153 4.93 3.48 30.07
N PRO A 154 4.58 2.49 29.22
CA PRO A 154 4.06 1.21 29.70
C PRO A 154 5.01 0.49 30.67
N ILE A 155 6.33 0.61 30.45
CA ILE A 155 7.36 0.03 31.33
C ILE A 155 7.47 0.84 32.63
N ALA A 156 7.43 2.18 32.52
CA ALA A 156 7.46 3.05 33.69
C ALA A 156 6.30 2.77 34.65
N GLU A 157 5.08 2.61 34.12
CA GLU A 157 3.88 2.32 34.91
C GLU A 157 3.94 0.96 35.60
N LYS A 158 4.50 -0.04 34.90
CA LYS A 158 4.60 -1.42 35.40
C LYS A 158 5.71 -1.58 36.45
N GLU A 159 6.91 -1.06 36.18
CA GLU A 159 8.13 -1.42 36.92
C GLU A 159 8.79 -0.23 37.64
N TYR A 160 8.54 1.01 37.20
CA TYR A 160 9.25 2.21 37.68
C TYR A 160 8.30 3.34 38.08
N LYS A 161 7.32 3.06 38.97
CA LYS A 161 6.30 4.02 39.40
C LYS A 161 6.85 5.37 39.87
N TYR A 162 8.08 5.41 40.39
CA TYR A 162 8.75 6.66 40.78
C TYR A 162 9.01 7.60 39.60
N ALA A 163 9.27 7.06 38.40
CA ALA A 163 9.62 7.82 37.21
C ALA A 163 8.43 8.65 36.67
N MET A 164 7.21 8.28 37.06
CA MET A 164 5.95 8.94 36.67
C MET A 164 5.64 10.21 37.47
N LYS A 165 6.36 10.47 38.58
CA LYS A 165 6.19 11.71 39.34
C LYS A 165 6.66 12.90 38.50
N GLY A 166 5.74 13.83 38.23
CA GLY A 166 6.03 15.05 37.48
C GLY A 166 7.23 15.78 38.07
N GLY A 167 8.25 16.02 37.25
CA GLY A 167 9.52 16.60 37.67
C GLY A 167 10.04 17.63 36.69
N ARG A 168 9.15 18.42 36.05
CA ARG A 168 9.62 19.60 35.33
C ARG A 168 10.18 20.55 36.40
N PRO A 169 11.48 20.94 36.36
CA PRO A 169 11.98 21.96 37.26
C PRO A 169 11.08 23.19 37.12
N ARG A 170 10.59 23.71 38.25
CA ARG A 170 9.89 25.00 38.26
C ARG A 170 10.87 26.01 37.64
N LYS A 171 10.48 26.70 36.57
CA LYS A 171 11.24 27.86 36.10
C LYS A 171 11.35 28.81 37.29
N THR A 172 12.56 29.06 37.77
CA THR A 172 12.82 30.01 38.85
C THR A 172 12.30 31.40 38.41
N PRO A 173 11.59 32.14 39.27
CA PRO A 173 11.09 33.49 38.96
C PRO A 173 12.22 34.47 38.66
#